data_AF-F3FXB2-F1
#
_entry.id   AF-F3FXB2-F1
#
_cell.length_a   1.000
_cell.length_b   1.000
_cell.length_c   1.000
_cell.angle_alpha   90.00
_cell.angle_beta   90.00
_cell.angle_gamma   90.00
#
_symmetry.space_group_name_H-M   'P 1'
#
loop_
_entity.id
_entity.type
_entity.pdbx_description
1 polymer ?
#
loop_
_entity_poly.entity_id
_entity_poly.type
_entity_poly.pdbx_seq_one_letter_code
_entity_poly.pdbx_strand_id
1 'polypeptide(L)' 'ARRGEPLLGVVSFHGALVTNTPAKPGIKVPMLVEHGAKDSMVTPENVTAFKKEMDDAKADYKFVSIDGAK' A
#
# COMPACT_ATOMS: atom_id res chain seq x y z
N ALA A 1 -3.99 -7.39 -4.24
CA ALA A 1 -4.22 -7.11 -2.81
C ALA A 1 -5.64 -6.63 -2.53
N ARG A 2 -6.02 -5.41 -2.98
CA ARG A 2 -7.29 -4.75 -2.66
C ARG A 2 -8.58 -5.53 -2.95
N ARG A 3 -8.56 -6.44 -3.93
CA ARG A 3 -9.71 -7.28 -4.28
C ARG A 3 -9.98 -8.43 -3.28
N GLY A 4 -9.06 -8.70 -2.34
CA GLY A 4 -9.23 -9.76 -1.36
C GLY A 4 -9.18 -11.18 -1.95
N GLU A 5 -8.54 -11.35 -3.11
CA GLU A 5 -8.29 -12.67 -3.72
C GLU A 5 -7.59 -13.60 -2.71
N PRO A 6 -7.79 -14.93 -2.79
CA PRO A 6 -7.23 -15.91 -1.84
C PRO A 6 -5.72 -16.13 -2.08
N LEU A 7 -4.93 -15.08 -1.84
CA LEU A 7 -3.47 -15.09 -1.92
C LEU A 7 -2.87 -15.25 -0.53
N LEU A 8 -1.73 -15.91 -0.44
CA LEU A 8 -0.97 -16.05 0.81
C LEU A 8 -0.28 -14.75 1.24
N GLY A 9 -0.04 -13.84 0.29
CA GLY A 9 0.58 -12.54 0.54
C GLY A 9 0.83 -11.79 -0.75
N VAL A 10 1.11 -10.51 -0.62
CA VAL A 10 1.47 -9.62 -1.73
C VAL A 10 2.55 -8.64 -1.31
N VAL A 11 3.46 -8.36 -2.24
CA VAL A 11 4.51 -7.36 -2.05
C VAL A 11 4.45 -6.35 -3.18
N SER A 12 4.56 -5.07 -2.85
CA SER A 12 4.68 -3.97 -3.81
C SER A 12 6.03 -3.29 -3.63
N PHE A 13 6.74 -3.09 -4.73
CA PHE A 13 7.96 -2.30 -4.78
C PHE A 13 7.71 -1.09 -5.67
N HIS A 14 7.87 0.11 -5.12
CA HIS A 14 7.71 1.37 -5.85
C HIS A 14 6.37 1.44 -6.63
N GLY A 15 5.29 0.97 -6.00
CA GLY A 15 3.95 1.05 -6.59
C GLY A 15 3.37 2.46 -6.49
N ALA A 16 2.50 2.82 -7.44
CA ALA A 16 1.91 4.17 -7.53
C ALA A 16 0.99 4.57 -6.34
N LEU A 17 0.61 3.62 -5.48
CA LEU A 17 -0.29 3.72 -4.32
C LEU A 17 -1.73 4.22 -4.59
N VAL A 18 -1.95 5.06 -5.61
CA VAL A 18 -3.26 5.52 -6.05
C VAL A 18 -4.09 4.39 -6.68
N THR A 19 -5.42 4.51 -6.65
CA THR A 19 -6.32 3.50 -7.19
C THR A 19 -7.70 4.06 -7.53
N ASN A 20 -8.32 3.48 -8.55
CA ASN A 20 -9.74 3.66 -8.86
C ASN A 20 -10.61 2.58 -8.19
N THR A 21 -9.99 1.64 -7.48
CA THR A 21 -10.68 0.54 -6.79
C THR A 21 -10.11 0.45 -5.37
N PRO A 22 -10.64 1.26 -4.42
CA PRO A 22 -10.20 1.23 -3.04
C PRO A 22 -10.45 -0.13 -2.36
N ALA A 23 -9.65 -0.42 -1.35
CA ALA A 23 -9.83 -1.53 -0.43
C ALA A 23 -11.21 -1.44 0.24
N LYS A 24 -11.87 -2.58 0.36
CA LYS A 24 -13.07 -2.75 1.18
C LYS A 24 -12.67 -3.44 2.49
N PRO A 25 -13.41 -3.21 3.60
CA PRO A 25 -13.19 -3.97 4.83
C PRO A 25 -13.18 -5.48 4.59
N GLY A 26 -12.29 -6.18 5.29
CA GLY A 26 -12.18 -7.64 5.21
C GLY A 26 -11.08 -8.16 4.27
N ILE A 27 -10.11 -7.32 3.91
CA ILE A 27 -8.86 -7.79 3.29
C ILE A 27 -8.11 -8.65 4.31
N LYS A 28 -7.89 -9.92 3.96
CA LYS A 28 -7.15 -10.90 4.79
C LYS A 28 -5.75 -11.21 4.27
N VAL A 29 -5.41 -10.73 3.07
CA VAL A 29 -4.11 -10.99 2.45
C VAL A 29 -3.07 -10.08 3.10
N PRO A 30 -2.00 -10.62 3.72
CA PRO A 30 -0.95 -9.80 4.29
C PRO A 30 -0.16 -9.07 3.19
N MET A 31 0.21 -7.83 3.46
CA MET A 31 0.84 -6.95 2.47
C MET A 31 2.17 -6.37 2.97
N LEU A 32 3.17 -6.35 2.08
CA LEU A 32 4.38 -5.55 2.27
C LEU A 32 4.46 -4.50 1.15
N VAL A 33 4.68 -3.25 1.54
CA VAL A 33 4.86 -2.12 0.63
C VAL A 33 6.21 -1.50 0.87
N GLU A 34 7.09 -1.64 -0.11
CA GLU A 34 8.44 -1.09 -0.15
C GLU A 34 8.41 0.15 -1.06
N HIS A 35 8.59 1.33 -0.47
CA HIS A 35 8.41 2.60 -1.16
C HIS A 35 9.62 3.52 -0.98
N GLY A 36 10.06 4.16 -2.07
CA GLY A 36 11.20 5.08 -2.03
C GLY A 36 10.84 6.38 -1.32
N ALA A 37 11.62 6.78 -0.33
CA ALA A 37 11.36 8.02 0.42
C ALA A 37 11.50 9.30 -0.44
N LYS A 38 12.15 9.20 -1.60
CA LYS A 38 12.38 10.29 -2.55
C LYS A 38 11.63 10.09 -3.88
N ASP A 39 10.60 9.26 -3.89
CA ASP A 39 9.73 9.07 -5.04
C ASP A 39 9.03 10.39 -5.40
N SER A 40 9.27 10.88 -6.62
CA SER A 40 8.68 12.13 -7.11
C SER A 40 7.32 11.95 -7.78
N MET A 41 6.93 10.70 -8.07
CA MET A 41 5.67 10.35 -8.73
C MET A 41 4.55 10.11 -7.73
N VAL A 42 4.89 9.65 -6.53
CA VAL A 42 3.94 9.41 -5.43
C VAL A 42 4.13 10.48 -4.36
N THR A 43 3.14 11.36 -4.22
CA THR A 43 3.23 12.44 -3.25
C THR A 43 3.03 11.96 -1.80
N PRO A 44 3.46 12.73 -0.79
CA PRO A 44 3.20 12.41 0.62
C PRO A 44 1.70 12.22 0.94
N GLU A 45 0.83 12.96 0.25
CA GLU A 45 -0.63 12.83 0.37
C GLU A 45 -1.11 11.48 -0.15
N ASN A 46 -0.55 10.99 -1.26
CA ASN A 46 -0.87 9.65 -1.79
C ASN A 46 -0.47 8.55 -0.80
N VAL A 47 0.71 8.66 -0.18
CA VAL A 47 1.16 7.73 0.86
C VAL A 47 0.23 7.77 2.07
N THR A 48 -0.15 8.96 2.52
CA THR A 48 -1.04 9.15 3.67
C THR A 48 -2.44 8.59 3.38
N ALA A 49 -2.99 8.85 2.19
CA ALA A 49 -4.27 8.32 1.75
C ALA A 49 -4.25 6.79 1.66
N PHE A 50 -3.17 6.21 1.13
CA PHE A 50 -2.98 4.76 1.09
C PHE A 50 -2.98 4.14 2.48
N LYS A 51 -2.18 4.68 3.42
CA LYS A 51 -2.13 4.16 4.80
C LYS A 51 -3.51 4.22 5.45
N LYS A 52 -4.20 5.35 5.33
CA LYS A 52 -5.57 5.51 5.82
C LYS A 52 -6.53 4.49 5.20
N GLU A 53 -6.45 4.27 3.89
CA GLU A 53 -7.26 3.27 3.18
C GLU A 53 -7.04 1.86 3.76
N MET A 54 -5.78 1.47 4.01
CA MET A 54 -5.46 0.16 4.58
C MET A 54 -5.93 0.03 6.04
N ASP A 55 -5.76 1.09 6.84
CA ASP A 55 -6.22 1.15 8.22
C ASP A 55 -7.75 1.03 8.31
N ASP A 56 -8.48 1.79 7.48
CA ASP A 56 -9.95 1.77 7.42
C ASP A 56 -10.47 0.39 6.95
N ALA A 57 -9.73 -0.27 6.05
CA ALA A 57 -10.03 -1.63 5.59
C ALA A 57 -9.66 -2.72 6.62
N LYS A 58 -8.99 -2.35 7.73
CA LYS A 58 -8.40 -3.26 8.73
C LYS A 58 -7.47 -4.29 8.10
N ALA A 59 -6.70 -3.87 7.10
CA ALA A 59 -5.79 -4.75 6.39
C ALA A 59 -4.52 -5.02 7.20
N ASP A 60 -3.97 -6.22 7.07
CA ASP A 60 -2.63 -6.54 7.60
C ASP A 60 -1.58 -6.05 6.60
N TYR A 61 -0.90 -4.95 6.92
CA TYR A 61 0.14 -4.40 6.06
C TYR A 61 1.34 -3.85 6.81
N LYS A 62 2.50 -3.93 6.16
CA LYS A 62 3.72 -3.23 6.55
C LYS A 62 4.10 -2.26 5.44
N PHE A 63 4.34 -1.00 5.81
CA PHE A 63 4.87 0.01 4.91
C PHE A 63 6.31 0.33 5.32
N VAL A 64 7.25 0.12 4.39
CA VAL A 64 8.66 0.43 4.56
C VAL A 64 9.00 1.60 3.65
N SER A 65 9.47 2.68 4.27
CA SER A 65 10.04 3.83 3.57
C SER A 65 11.54 3.59 3.42
N ILE A 66 12.02 3.53 2.18
CA ILE A 66 13.42 3.27 1.85
C ILE A 66 14.12 4.61 1.67
N ASP A 67 14.95 4.97 2.65
CA ASP A 67 15.71 6.21 2.63
C ASP A 67 16.66 6.28 1.43
N GLY A 68 16.64 7.40 0.71
CA GLY A 68 17.52 7.65 -0.44
C GLY A 68 17.06 7.02 -1.76
N ALA A 69 16.13 6.07 -1.75
CA ALA A 69 15.53 5.51 -2.96
C ALA A 69 14.51 6.48 -3.58
N LYS A 70 14.52 6.55 -4.91
CA LYS A 70 13.65 7.38 -5.74
C LYS A 70 12.72 6.49 -6.55
#